data_AF-A0A2V7RCH5-F1
#
_entry.id   AF-A0A2V7RCH5-F1
#
_cell.length_a   1.000
_cell.length_b   1.000
_cell.length_c   1.000
_cell.angle_alpha   90.00
_cell.angle_beta   90.00
_cell.angle_gamma   90.00
#
_symmetry.space_group_name_H-M   'P 1'
#
loop_
_entity.id
_entity.type
_entity.pdbx_description
1 polymer ?
#
loop_
_entity_poly.entity_id
_entity_poly.type
_entity_poly.pdbx_seq_one_letter_code
_entity_poly.pdbx_strand_id
1 'polypeptide(L)'
;MGIGFVHHGPTLDPNVDNIAPLIGSLGAAVSVADVNNDGWPDLYFTNSRFGYPNALYLNRGNGTFEDVASAAGLADVNRPGEGVSMGAVWGDYDNDGLEDLLIYKWGYLQLFKNMGNLHFVDVTASAGLRQWMNANGAVWVDYDRDGLLDLYVAGYYRSDIDFWHLKTTRIMENSFEFATNGGKNRLFHNLGHGRFEDVTDRMGVGSTRWTLAVAAADFNGDGWPDLFLANDYGPEELYLNDHGRRFILSRVGLEGDS
;
A
#
# COMPACT_ATOMS: atom_id res chain seq x y z
N MET A 1 -26.50 0.69 -9.78
CA MET A 1 -26.32 1.83 -10.71
C MET A 1 -25.58 2.94 -9.97
N GLY A 2 -24.74 3.76 -10.61
CA GLY A 2 -24.09 4.90 -9.96
C GLY A 2 -22.56 4.82 -9.84
N ILE A 3 -21.93 3.71 -10.25
CA ILE A 3 -20.47 3.63 -10.40
C ILE A 3 -20.13 3.94 -11.86
N GLY A 4 -19.36 5.01 -12.07
CA GLY A 4 -18.95 5.48 -13.40
C GLY A 4 -17.43 5.67 -13.52
N PHE A 5 -16.67 5.09 -12.60
CA PHE A 5 -15.23 5.28 -12.50
C PHE A 5 -14.50 4.69 -13.70
N VAL A 6 -13.53 5.44 -14.22
CA VAL A 6 -12.59 5.00 -15.25
C VAL A 6 -11.20 5.25 -14.72
N HIS A 7 -10.36 4.21 -14.72
CA HIS A 7 -8.97 4.35 -14.34
C HIS A 7 -8.15 5.04 -15.42
N HIS A 8 -7.25 5.90 -14.97
CA HIS A 8 -6.25 6.56 -15.78
C HIS A 8 -4.86 6.19 -15.24
N GLY A 9 -4.14 5.35 -15.99
CA GLY A 9 -2.75 4.98 -15.70
C GLY A 9 -1.79 6.17 -15.77
N PRO A 10 -0.57 6.05 -15.25
CA PRO A 10 0.39 7.15 -15.20
C PRO A 10 0.84 7.62 -16.58
N THR A 11 1.23 8.90 -16.68
CA THR A 11 2.08 9.38 -17.77
C THR A 11 3.51 9.42 -17.22
N LEU A 12 4.40 8.64 -17.80
CA LEU A 12 5.78 8.48 -17.35
C LEU A 12 6.71 9.40 -18.16
N ASP A 13 7.97 9.47 -17.72
CA ASP A 13 9.05 10.11 -18.47
C ASP A 13 9.16 9.51 -19.90
N PRO A 14 9.23 10.33 -20.96
CA PRO A 14 9.29 9.84 -22.35
C PRO A 14 10.46 8.91 -22.66
N ASN A 15 11.53 8.94 -21.85
CA ASN A 15 12.69 8.06 -22.02
C ASN A 15 12.36 6.57 -21.85
N VAL A 16 11.16 6.23 -21.34
CA VAL A 16 10.68 4.85 -21.20
C VAL A 16 9.39 4.56 -21.98
N ASP A 17 9.03 5.41 -22.96
CA ASP A 17 7.80 5.24 -23.77
C ASP A 17 7.67 3.85 -24.40
N ASN A 18 8.80 3.25 -24.79
CA ASN A 18 8.82 1.92 -25.39
C ASN A 18 8.41 0.79 -24.43
N ILE A 19 8.43 1.02 -23.12
CA ILE A 19 7.98 0.07 -22.07
C ILE A 19 6.91 0.66 -21.16
N ALA A 20 6.44 1.89 -21.40
CA ALA A 20 5.46 2.56 -20.55
C ALA A 20 4.16 1.75 -20.33
N PRO A 21 3.61 1.00 -21.30
CA PRO A 21 2.46 0.13 -21.06
C PRO A 21 2.73 -1.01 -20.06
N LEU A 22 3.96 -1.54 -20.03
CA LEU A 22 4.36 -2.59 -19.08
C LEU A 22 4.49 -2.02 -17.66
N ILE A 23 5.05 -0.81 -17.53
CA ILE A 23 5.17 -0.15 -16.23
C ILE A 23 3.77 0.25 -15.73
N GLY A 24 2.97 0.90 -16.58
CA GLY A 24 1.67 1.46 -16.22
C GLY A 24 0.56 0.46 -15.93
N SER A 25 0.78 -0.85 -16.15
CA SER A 25 -0.19 -1.91 -15.84
C SER A 25 -0.28 -2.25 -14.35
N LEU A 26 0.66 -1.75 -13.54
CA LEU A 26 0.82 -2.11 -12.12
C LEU A 26 -0.06 -1.33 -11.15
N GLY A 27 -0.97 -0.49 -11.66
CA GLY A 27 -1.85 0.36 -10.85
C GLY A 27 -3.33 0.11 -11.09
N ALA A 28 -4.15 0.85 -10.34
CA ALA A 28 -5.58 0.65 -10.13
C ALA A 28 -5.89 -0.37 -9.03
N ALA A 29 -6.52 0.12 -7.97
CA ALA A 29 -7.10 -0.72 -6.95
C ALA A 29 -8.53 -0.25 -6.65
N VAL A 30 -9.36 -1.22 -6.28
CA VAL A 30 -10.57 -0.99 -5.51
C VAL A 30 -10.32 -1.55 -4.11
N SER A 31 -10.66 -0.76 -3.10
CA SER A 31 -10.65 -1.19 -1.70
C SER A 31 -12.04 -1.00 -1.11
N VAL A 32 -12.37 -1.79 -0.10
CA VAL A 32 -13.74 -1.89 0.44
C VAL A 32 -13.69 -1.73 1.95
N ALA A 33 -14.54 -0.86 2.49
CA ALA A 33 -14.74 -0.65 3.92
C ALA A 33 -16.13 -0.03 4.16
N ASP A 34 -16.69 -0.17 5.35
CA ASP A 34 -17.86 0.59 5.79
C ASP A 34 -17.36 1.92 6.38
N VAL A 35 -17.31 2.98 5.57
CA VAL A 35 -16.55 4.19 5.93
C VAL A 35 -17.34 5.16 6.81
N ASN A 36 -18.63 4.90 7.00
CA ASN A 36 -19.55 5.71 7.81
C ASN A 36 -20.26 4.90 8.91
N ASN A 37 -19.89 3.64 9.12
CA ASN A 37 -20.46 2.71 10.10
C ASN A 37 -21.98 2.51 9.95
N ASP A 38 -22.49 2.50 8.72
CA ASP A 38 -23.92 2.29 8.44
C ASP A 38 -24.30 0.82 8.17
N GLY A 39 -23.30 -0.07 8.21
CA GLY A 39 -23.42 -1.50 7.98
C GLY A 39 -23.33 -1.91 6.52
N TRP A 40 -23.08 -0.98 5.59
CA TRP A 40 -22.95 -1.26 4.17
C TRP A 40 -21.51 -1.05 3.68
N PRO A 41 -20.96 -1.96 2.87
CA PRO A 41 -19.63 -1.77 2.31
C PRO A 41 -19.65 -0.68 1.23
N ASP A 42 -18.72 0.26 1.35
CA ASP A 42 -18.38 1.32 0.40
C ASP A 42 -17.15 0.96 -0.43
N LEU A 43 -16.92 1.67 -1.53
CA LEU A 43 -15.85 1.36 -2.47
C LEU A 43 -14.95 2.57 -2.70
N TYR A 44 -13.64 2.40 -2.53
CA TYR A 44 -12.65 3.42 -2.87
C TYR A 44 -11.77 2.99 -4.03
N PHE A 45 -11.77 3.81 -5.07
CA PHE A 45 -11.06 3.58 -6.33
C PHE A 45 -9.88 4.53 -6.46
N THR A 46 -8.72 3.98 -6.78
CA THR A 46 -7.51 4.77 -7.04
C THR A 46 -7.33 5.07 -8.51
N ASN A 47 -6.93 6.31 -8.82
CA ASN A 47 -6.39 6.73 -10.11
C ASN A 47 -4.87 6.86 -10.01
N SER A 48 -4.17 6.66 -11.12
CA SER A 48 -2.70 6.63 -11.15
C SER A 48 -2.12 7.74 -12.04
N ARG A 49 -2.86 8.83 -12.26
CA ARG A 49 -2.47 9.94 -13.13
C ARG A 49 -2.63 11.28 -12.43
N PHE A 50 -1.66 12.17 -12.63
CA PHE A 50 -1.75 13.54 -12.12
C PHE A 50 -2.99 14.27 -12.62
N GLY A 51 -3.67 14.95 -11.70
CA GLY A 51 -4.90 15.71 -11.97
C GLY A 51 -6.15 14.86 -12.13
N TYR A 52 -6.07 13.53 -12.00
CA TYR A 52 -7.24 12.66 -11.99
C TYR A 52 -7.58 12.25 -10.55
N PRO A 53 -8.82 12.47 -10.10
CA PRO A 53 -9.22 12.22 -8.73
C PRO A 53 -9.39 10.71 -8.46
N ASN A 54 -9.13 10.30 -7.23
CA ASN A 54 -9.67 9.05 -6.70
C ASN A 54 -11.17 9.23 -6.41
N ALA A 55 -11.91 8.13 -6.26
CA ALA A 55 -13.35 8.16 -6.00
C ALA A 55 -13.71 7.32 -4.77
N LEU A 56 -14.70 7.77 -4.00
CA LEU A 56 -15.23 7.09 -2.82
C LEU A 56 -16.73 6.94 -3.06
N TYR A 57 -17.14 5.75 -3.46
CA TYR A 57 -18.54 5.43 -3.73
C TYR A 57 -19.20 4.93 -2.45
N LEU A 58 -20.01 5.81 -1.86
CA LEU A 58 -20.84 5.50 -0.70
C LEU A 58 -22.06 4.68 -1.14
N ASN A 59 -22.26 3.53 -0.51
CA ASN A 59 -23.35 2.62 -0.76
C ASN A 59 -24.63 3.14 -0.09
N ARG A 60 -25.70 3.31 -0.86
CA ARG A 60 -26.99 3.82 -0.34
C ARG A 60 -27.91 2.71 0.19
N GLY A 61 -27.43 1.46 0.31
CA GLY A 61 -28.18 0.31 0.83
C GLY A 61 -29.29 -0.22 -0.10
N ASN A 62 -29.42 0.35 -1.30
CA ASN A 62 -30.48 0.05 -2.27
C ASN A 62 -29.92 -0.35 -3.66
N GLY A 63 -28.64 -0.73 -3.71
CA GLY A 63 -27.93 -1.05 -4.96
C GLY A 63 -27.51 0.17 -5.80
N THR A 64 -27.57 1.37 -5.20
CA THR A 64 -27.02 2.61 -5.77
C THR A 64 -25.82 3.10 -4.98
N PHE A 65 -24.93 3.81 -5.67
CA PHE A 65 -23.72 4.40 -5.10
C PHE A 65 -23.65 5.89 -5.45
N GLU A 66 -23.04 6.67 -4.56
CA GLU A 66 -22.75 8.09 -4.75
C GLU A 66 -21.27 8.37 -4.51
N ASP A 67 -20.62 9.07 -5.45
CA ASP A 67 -19.23 9.48 -5.26
C ASP A 67 -19.15 10.69 -4.31
N VAL A 68 -18.53 10.48 -3.14
CA VAL A 68 -18.36 11.47 -2.08
C VAL A 68 -16.89 11.85 -1.86
N ALA A 69 -15.94 11.38 -2.67
CA ALA A 69 -14.50 11.56 -2.39
C ALA A 69 -14.07 13.02 -2.27
N SER A 70 -14.60 13.92 -3.10
CA SER A 70 -14.24 15.34 -3.05
C SER A 70 -14.72 15.99 -1.76
N ALA A 71 -15.97 15.73 -1.37
CA ALA A 71 -16.52 16.22 -0.11
C ALA A 71 -15.80 15.62 1.11
N ALA A 72 -15.33 14.38 0.99
CA ALA A 72 -14.64 13.66 2.05
C ALA A 72 -13.16 14.04 2.19
N GLY A 73 -12.58 14.79 1.25
CA GLY A 73 -11.16 15.15 1.26
C GLY A 73 -10.22 14.08 0.67
N LEU A 74 -10.76 13.09 -0.04
CA LEU A 74 -10.03 11.92 -0.55
C LEU A 74 -9.84 11.87 -2.08
N ALA A 75 -10.38 12.84 -2.82
CA ALA A 75 -10.32 12.85 -4.28
C ALA A 75 -8.95 13.25 -4.83
N ASP A 76 -8.46 14.43 -4.44
CA ASP A 76 -7.37 15.11 -5.15
C ASP A 76 -5.99 14.71 -4.63
N VAL A 77 -5.65 13.43 -4.64
CA VAL A 77 -4.38 12.93 -4.08
C VAL A 77 -3.28 12.74 -5.11
N ASN A 78 -3.57 12.70 -6.41
CA ASN A 78 -2.59 12.44 -7.47
C ASN A 78 -2.00 13.76 -8.01
N ARG A 79 -0.85 14.20 -7.47
CA ARG A 79 -0.28 15.54 -7.73
C ARG A 79 1.21 15.49 -8.07
N PRO A 80 1.71 16.38 -8.97
CA PRO A 80 3.14 16.54 -9.19
C PRO A 80 3.89 16.82 -7.88
N GLY A 81 5.01 16.14 -7.67
CA GLY A 81 5.81 16.24 -6.44
C GLY A 81 5.32 15.39 -5.26
N GLU A 82 4.08 14.87 -5.31
CA GLU A 82 3.53 13.95 -4.31
C GLU A 82 3.39 12.51 -4.82
N GLY A 83 3.28 12.36 -6.15
CA GLY A 83 3.15 11.07 -6.82
C GLY A 83 1.70 10.65 -7.07
N VAL A 84 1.51 9.38 -7.46
CA VAL A 84 0.22 8.84 -7.89
C VAL A 84 -0.14 7.57 -7.12
N SER A 85 -1.43 7.35 -6.94
CA SER A 85 -1.97 6.23 -6.18
C SER A 85 -1.79 4.92 -6.94
N MET A 86 -1.37 3.88 -6.22
CA MET A 86 -1.28 2.52 -6.73
C MET A 86 -2.38 1.65 -6.13
N GLY A 87 -2.69 1.88 -4.85
CA GLY A 87 -3.87 1.33 -4.20
C GLY A 87 -4.04 1.87 -2.79
N ALA A 88 -4.93 1.25 -2.03
CA ALA A 88 -5.25 1.69 -0.69
C ALA A 88 -5.66 0.50 0.20
N VAL A 89 -5.45 0.67 1.51
CA VAL A 89 -5.88 -0.28 2.56
C VAL A 89 -6.58 0.49 3.68
N TRP A 90 -7.64 -0.11 4.21
CA TRP A 90 -8.45 0.44 5.30
C TRP A 90 -8.08 -0.24 6.62
N GLY A 91 -8.06 0.53 7.70
CA GLY A 91 -7.90 0.01 9.05
C GLY A 91 -7.97 1.12 10.10
N ASP A 92 -8.69 0.88 11.19
CA ASP A 92 -8.74 1.72 12.39
C ASP A 92 -7.39 1.69 13.13
N TYR A 93 -6.46 2.56 12.72
CA TYR A 93 -5.08 2.51 13.22
C TYR A 93 -4.93 3.15 14.60
N ASP A 94 -5.92 3.91 15.07
CA ASP A 94 -5.91 4.54 16.38
C ASP A 94 -7.02 4.08 17.34
N ASN A 95 -7.71 3.00 16.98
CA ASN A 95 -8.73 2.30 17.77
C ASN A 95 -9.89 3.22 18.19
N ASP A 96 -10.29 4.14 17.32
CA ASP A 96 -11.41 5.06 17.59
C ASP A 96 -12.77 4.54 17.07
N GLY A 97 -12.76 3.39 16.41
CA GLY A 97 -13.93 2.73 15.84
C GLY A 97 -14.33 3.24 14.46
N LEU A 98 -13.48 4.04 13.82
CA LEU A 98 -13.68 4.53 12.45
C LEU A 98 -12.59 3.96 11.53
N GLU A 99 -12.99 3.52 10.34
CA GLU A 99 -12.04 3.05 9.34
C GLU A 99 -11.22 4.23 8.78
N ASP A 100 -9.90 4.17 8.95
CA ASP A 100 -8.94 5.11 8.36
C ASP A 100 -8.36 4.56 7.05
N LEU A 101 -7.78 5.44 6.24
CA LEU A 101 -7.31 5.10 4.90
C LEU A 101 -5.82 5.36 4.73
N LEU A 102 -5.06 4.31 4.39
CA LEU A 102 -3.73 4.47 3.82
C LEU A 102 -3.79 4.31 2.31
N ILE A 103 -3.27 5.30 1.58
CA ILE A 103 -3.00 5.23 0.15
C ILE A 103 -1.50 4.99 -0.06
N TYR A 104 -1.16 3.85 -0.65
CA TYR A 104 0.20 3.58 -1.10
C TYR A 104 0.37 3.99 -2.57
N LYS A 105 1.55 4.50 -2.88
CA LYS A 105 1.79 5.30 -4.09
C LYS A 105 3.09 4.91 -4.77
N TRP A 106 3.23 5.39 -5.99
CA TRP A 106 4.55 5.78 -6.49
C TRP A 106 4.74 7.24 -6.12
N GLY A 107 5.35 7.50 -4.97
CA GLY A 107 5.36 8.81 -4.33
C GLY A 107 5.39 8.75 -2.82
N TYR A 108 4.96 9.82 -2.16
CA TYR A 108 4.78 9.80 -0.70
C TYR A 108 3.56 8.96 -0.34
N LEU A 109 3.67 8.07 0.65
CA LEU A 109 2.50 7.47 1.28
C LEU A 109 1.54 8.56 1.77
N GLN A 110 0.25 8.26 1.86
CA GLN A 110 -0.71 9.15 2.51
C GLN A 110 -1.63 8.40 3.46
N LEU A 111 -1.57 8.75 4.75
CA LEU A 111 -2.49 8.28 5.78
C LEU A 111 -3.53 9.35 6.07
N PHE A 112 -4.80 8.96 5.96
CA PHE A 112 -5.95 9.81 6.22
C PHE A 112 -6.72 9.29 7.43
N LYS A 113 -6.80 10.11 8.48
CA LYS A 113 -7.64 9.82 9.64
C LYS A 113 -9.10 10.18 9.34
N ASN A 114 -10.01 9.26 9.62
CA ASN A 114 -11.46 9.50 9.58
C ASN A 114 -11.88 10.28 10.83
N MET A 115 -12.41 11.48 10.64
CA MET A 115 -12.89 12.34 11.73
C MET A 115 -14.39 12.12 12.03
N GLY A 116 -14.98 11.10 11.41
CA GLY A 116 -16.42 10.86 11.39
C GLY A 116 -17.13 11.72 10.35
N ASN A 117 -18.41 11.39 10.09
CA ASN A 117 -19.27 12.09 9.13
C ASN A 117 -18.63 12.23 7.73
N LEU A 118 -17.90 11.21 7.28
CA LEU A 118 -17.22 11.17 5.97
C LEU A 118 -16.23 12.31 5.76
N HIS A 119 -15.54 12.76 6.81
CA HIS A 119 -14.52 13.80 6.71
C HIS A 119 -13.14 13.23 7.07
N PHE A 120 -12.21 13.25 6.11
CA PHE A 120 -10.88 12.68 6.29
C PHE A 120 -9.80 13.76 6.31
N VAL A 121 -8.80 13.58 7.17
CA VAL A 121 -7.67 14.51 7.32
C VAL A 121 -6.36 13.79 7.04
N ASP A 122 -5.54 14.34 6.14
CA ASP A 122 -4.17 13.84 5.91
C ASP A 122 -3.32 14.09 7.17
N VAL A 123 -2.94 13.00 7.83
CA VAL A 123 -2.11 12.97 9.04
C VAL A 123 -0.71 12.40 8.78
N THR A 124 -0.36 12.16 7.52
CA THR A 124 0.85 11.43 7.10
C THR A 124 2.12 11.97 7.74
N ALA A 125 2.32 13.30 7.68
CA ALA A 125 3.52 13.93 8.19
C ALA A 125 3.60 13.88 9.72
N SER A 126 2.49 14.17 10.41
CA SER A 126 2.41 14.07 11.87
C SER A 126 2.56 12.64 12.36
N ALA A 127 2.09 11.66 11.59
CA ALA A 127 2.21 10.24 11.88
C ALA A 127 3.65 9.70 11.71
N GLY A 128 4.52 10.44 11.02
CA GLY A 128 5.88 9.99 10.72
C GLY A 128 5.97 9.10 9.48
N LEU A 129 4.92 9.04 8.66
CA LEU A 129 4.82 8.17 7.48
C LEU A 129 5.12 8.89 6.16
N ARG A 130 5.54 10.18 6.20
CA ARG A 130 5.86 10.92 4.96
C ARG A 130 7.18 10.44 4.37
N GLN A 131 7.10 9.31 3.67
CA GLN A 131 8.23 8.64 3.05
C GLN A 131 7.93 8.39 1.58
N TRP A 132 8.86 8.76 0.71
CA TRP A 132 8.76 8.45 -0.71
C TRP A 132 9.03 6.96 -0.92
N MET A 133 8.04 6.25 -1.44
CA MET A 133 8.09 4.83 -1.76
C MET A 133 7.45 4.61 -3.12
N ASN A 134 8.01 3.68 -3.90
CA ASN A 134 7.33 3.19 -5.10
C ASN A 134 6.73 1.83 -4.77
N ALA A 135 5.57 1.86 -4.11
CA ALA A 135 4.91 0.72 -3.51
C ALA A 135 3.76 0.18 -4.35
N ASN A 136 3.55 -1.14 -4.31
CA ASN A 136 2.45 -1.83 -4.99
C ASN A 136 1.51 -2.59 -4.05
N GLY A 137 1.84 -2.68 -2.76
CA GLY A 137 0.98 -3.32 -1.77
C GLY A 137 1.22 -2.77 -0.38
N ALA A 138 0.25 -2.98 0.51
CA ALA A 138 0.37 -2.72 1.93
C ALA A 138 -0.57 -3.66 2.69
N VAL A 139 -0.30 -3.87 3.98
CA VAL A 139 -1.20 -4.59 4.88
C VAL A 139 -1.08 -4.01 6.28
N TRP A 140 -2.22 -3.90 6.97
CA TRP A 140 -2.28 -3.65 8.41
C TRP A 140 -2.13 -4.96 9.16
N VAL A 141 -1.28 -4.98 10.18
CA VAL A 141 -1.02 -6.17 11.00
C VAL A 141 -0.63 -5.74 12.40
N ASP A 142 -1.23 -6.33 13.42
CA ASP A 142 -0.75 -6.20 14.81
C ASP A 142 0.33 -7.27 15.05
N TYR A 143 1.59 -6.95 14.69
CA TYR A 143 2.64 -7.98 14.63
C TYR A 143 3.18 -8.35 16.01
N ASP A 144 3.09 -7.45 16.99
CA ASP A 144 3.56 -7.68 18.35
C ASP A 144 2.43 -7.92 19.36
N ARG A 145 1.18 -7.92 18.90
CA ARG A 145 -0.03 -8.22 19.67
C ARG A 145 -0.28 -7.22 20.80
N ASP A 146 0.13 -5.96 20.59
CA ASP A 146 -0.12 -4.88 21.54
C ASP A 146 -1.52 -4.26 21.39
N GLY A 147 -2.27 -4.66 20.36
CA GLY A 147 -3.62 -4.20 20.05
C GLY A 147 -3.65 -2.95 19.17
N LEU A 148 -2.52 -2.50 18.64
CA LEU A 148 -2.41 -1.43 17.66
C LEU A 148 -2.06 -2.02 16.29
N LEU A 149 -2.72 -1.53 15.24
CA LEU A 149 -2.36 -1.95 13.89
C LEU A 149 -1.03 -1.30 13.47
N ASP A 150 -0.03 -2.13 13.18
CA ASP A 150 1.20 -1.76 12.49
C ASP A 150 1.02 -1.81 10.97
N LEU A 151 1.94 -1.21 10.24
CA LEU A 151 1.86 -1.09 8.78
C LEU A 151 3.05 -1.74 8.08
N TYR A 152 2.78 -2.72 7.23
CA TYR A 152 3.78 -3.22 6.27
C TYR A 152 3.49 -2.71 4.86
N VAL A 153 4.50 -2.17 4.18
CA VAL A 153 4.40 -1.63 2.81
C VAL A 153 5.38 -2.35 1.88
N ALA A 154 4.84 -2.91 0.80
CA ALA A 154 5.58 -3.61 -0.24
C ALA A 154 6.15 -2.61 -1.26
N GLY A 155 7.47 -2.41 -1.22
CA GLY A 155 8.21 -1.64 -2.20
C GLY A 155 8.42 -2.46 -3.47
N TYR A 156 8.04 -1.91 -4.61
CA TYR A 156 8.16 -2.57 -5.91
C TYR A 156 9.34 -2.02 -6.70
N TYR A 157 9.32 -0.71 -7.00
CA TYR A 157 10.47 -0.02 -7.56
C TYR A 157 11.32 0.63 -6.47
N ARG A 158 12.60 0.84 -6.77
CA ARG A 158 13.49 1.60 -5.90
C ARG A 158 12.92 2.99 -5.61
N SER A 159 13.05 3.43 -4.36
CA SER A 159 12.52 4.72 -3.90
C SER A 159 13.24 5.94 -4.50
N ASP A 160 14.40 5.77 -5.11
CA ASP A 160 15.14 6.86 -5.76
C ASP A 160 14.74 7.08 -7.23
N ILE A 161 13.82 6.26 -7.75
CA ILE A 161 13.24 6.44 -9.08
C ILE A 161 12.09 7.44 -8.99
N ASP A 162 12.28 8.59 -9.64
CA ASP A 162 11.21 9.53 -9.98
C ASP A 162 10.74 9.21 -11.41
N PHE A 163 9.56 8.59 -11.52
CA PHE A 163 8.97 8.17 -12.80
C PHE A 163 8.63 9.31 -13.76
N TRP A 164 8.61 10.55 -13.28
CA TRP A 164 8.30 11.73 -14.07
C TRP A 164 9.55 12.51 -14.48
N HIS A 165 10.70 12.24 -13.85
CA HIS A 165 12.00 12.86 -14.16
C HIS A 165 13.13 11.84 -13.97
N LEU A 166 13.25 10.90 -14.90
CA LEU A 166 14.19 9.79 -14.77
C LEU A 166 15.64 10.26 -14.87
N LYS A 167 16.45 9.94 -13.86
CA LYS A 167 17.92 10.10 -13.91
C LYS A 167 18.61 9.01 -14.73
N THR A 168 17.93 7.88 -14.91
CA THR A 168 18.40 6.72 -15.66
C THR A 168 17.21 5.89 -16.14
N THR A 169 17.37 5.18 -17.26
CA THR A 169 16.38 4.20 -17.76
C THR A 169 16.64 2.79 -17.23
N ARG A 170 17.68 2.57 -16.42
CA ARG A 170 17.93 1.29 -15.72
C ARG A 170 17.05 1.17 -14.49
N ILE A 171 15.76 1.03 -14.72
CA ILE A 171 14.72 1.01 -13.68
C ILE A 171 14.13 -0.37 -13.42
N MET A 172 14.34 -1.31 -14.34
CA MET A 172 13.80 -2.68 -14.29
C MET A 172 14.69 -3.64 -13.51
N GLU A 173 14.21 -4.86 -13.35
CA GLU A 173 14.87 -5.97 -12.66
C GLU A 173 16.26 -6.28 -13.21
N ASN A 174 17.15 -6.76 -12.34
CA ASN A 174 18.48 -7.23 -12.74
C ASN A 174 18.51 -8.73 -13.13
N SER A 175 17.41 -9.45 -12.91
CA SER A 175 17.25 -10.88 -13.20
C SER A 175 15.77 -11.26 -13.15
N PHE A 176 15.30 -12.16 -14.02
CA PHE A 176 13.93 -12.70 -13.92
C PHE A 176 13.77 -13.71 -12.79
N GLU A 177 14.84 -14.42 -12.42
CA GLU A 177 14.80 -15.55 -11.48
C GLU A 177 15.24 -15.16 -10.06
N PHE A 178 16.09 -14.14 -9.94
CA PHE A 178 16.73 -13.78 -8.68
C PHE A 178 16.83 -12.26 -8.48
N ALA A 179 15.82 -11.50 -8.92
CA ALA A 179 15.84 -10.05 -8.75
C ALA A 179 15.95 -9.66 -7.27
N THR A 180 16.84 -8.72 -6.97
CA THR A 180 17.00 -8.14 -5.62
C THR A 180 17.24 -6.62 -5.66
N ASN A 181 16.99 -6.00 -6.82
CA ASN A 181 17.22 -4.57 -7.06
C ASN A 181 15.92 -3.75 -7.09
N GLY A 182 14.84 -4.28 -6.52
CA GLY A 182 13.53 -3.63 -6.41
C GLY A 182 13.47 -2.61 -5.29
N GLY A 183 12.25 -2.23 -4.93
CA GLY A 183 11.96 -1.35 -3.80
C GLY A 183 12.23 -2.03 -2.47
N LYS A 184 12.74 -1.26 -1.50
CA LYS A 184 12.87 -1.77 -0.12
C LYS A 184 11.50 -1.79 0.54
N ASN A 185 11.05 -2.98 0.96
CA ASN A 185 9.87 -3.14 1.82
C ASN A 185 10.08 -2.47 3.18
N ARG A 186 8.99 -2.03 3.80
CA ARG A 186 9.04 -1.30 5.07
C ARG A 186 8.02 -1.84 6.05
N LEU A 187 8.42 -1.93 7.32
CA LEU A 187 7.53 -2.17 8.46
C LEU A 187 7.58 -0.94 9.37
N PHE A 188 6.40 -0.40 9.67
CA PHE A 188 6.21 0.73 10.55
C PHE A 188 5.44 0.28 11.79
N HIS A 189 6.08 0.36 12.95
CA HIS A 189 5.45 0.02 14.22
C HIS A 189 4.62 1.18 14.74
N ASN A 190 3.39 0.92 15.16
CA ASN A 190 2.48 1.90 15.73
C ASN A 190 2.83 2.15 17.20
N LEU A 191 3.27 3.36 17.52
CA LEU A 191 3.65 3.77 18.88
C LEU A 191 2.43 4.20 19.73
N GLY A 192 1.23 4.10 19.17
CA GLY A 192 0.03 4.73 19.68
C GLY A 192 0.01 6.24 19.44
N HIS A 193 -1.12 6.87 19.80
CA HIS A 193 -1.34 8.31 19.65
C HIS A 193 -1.07 8.83 18.22
N GLY A 194 -1.34 7.97 17.24
CA GLY A 194 -1.19 8.22 15.82
C GLY A 194 0.24 8.50 15.34
N ARG A 195 1.23 7.80 15.92
CA ARG A 195 2.64 7.91 15.56
C ARG A 195 3.20 6.56 15.15
N PHE A 196 4.06 6.53 14.14
CA PHE A 196 4.75 5.35 13.68
C PHE A 196 6.28 5.51 13.71
N GLU A 197 6.99 4.39 13.89
CA GLU A 197 8.44 4.26 13.76
C GLU A 197 8.77 3.26 12.64
N ASP A 198 9.72 3.57 11.74
CA ASP A 198 10.27 2.58 10.81
C ASP A 198 11.16 1.59 11.59
N VAL A 199 10.70 0.34 11.69
CA VAL A 199 11.38 -0.74 12.41
C VAL A 199 11.96 -1.80 11.47
N THR A 200 11.92 -1.55 10.16
CA THR A 200 12.22 -2.50 9.08
C THR A 200 13.51 -3.28 9.30
N ASP A 201 14.61 -2.58 9.58
CA ASP A 201 15.94 -3.19 9.71
C ASP A 201 16.09 -3.95 11.02
N ARG A 202 15.46 -3.46 12.10
CA ARG A 202 15.43 -4.13 13.41
C ARG A 202 14.65 -5.43 13.33
N MET A 203 13.58 -5.45 12.55
CA MET A 203 12.66 -6.58 12.40
C MET A 203 13.08 -7.57 11.30
N GLY A 204 14.03 -7.22 10.45
CA GLY A 204 14.61 -8.12 9.44
C GLY A 204 13.72 -8.34 8.20
N VAL A 205 12.81 -7.41 7.91
CA VAL A 205 11.80 -7.54 6.83
C VAL A 205 12.01 -6.59 5.65
N GLY A 206 13.20 -6.00 5.55
CA GLY A 206 13.56 -5.03 4.51
C GLY A 206 13.95 -5.66 3.17
N SER A 207 13.22 -6.67 2.68
CA SER A 207 13.48 -7.27 1.37
C SER A 207 13.49 -6.20 0.27
N THR A 208 14.39 -6.35 -0.70
CA THR A 208 14.49 -5.50 -1.89
C THR A 208 14.16 -6.27 -3.17
N ARG A 209 13.38 -7.36 -3.03
CA ARG A 209 12.75 -8.01 -4.17
C ARG A 209 11.62 -7.14 -4.72
N TRP A 210 11.07 -7.56 -5.85
CA TRP A 210 10.03 -6.84 -6.55
C TRP A 210 8.65 -7.24 -6.01
N THR A 211 8.36 -6.85 -4.77
CA THR A 211 7.16 -7.30 -4.06
C THR A 211 5.90 -6.60 -4.60
N LEU A 212 5.02 -7.37 -5.25
CA LEU A 212 3.74 -6.92 -5.79
C LEU A 212 2.66 -6.86 -4.72
N ALA A 213 2.59 -7.88 -3.87
CA ALA A 213 1.54 -8.01 -2.88
C ALA A 213 2.08 -8.62 -1.60
N VAL A 214 1.37 -8.34 -0.51
CA VAL A 214 1.68 -8.86 0.82
C VAL A 214 0.38 -9.35 1.47
N ALA A 215 0.47 -10.47 2.19
CA ALA A 215 -0.58 -10.95 3.08
C ALA A 215 0.00 -11.16 4.48
N ALA A 216 -0.81 -10.87 5.50
CA ALA A 216 -0.50 -11.17 6.89
C ALA A 216 -1.50 -12.20 7.42
N ALA A 217 -1.00 -13.28 7.99
CA ALA A 217 -1.80 -14.34 8.62
C ALA A 217 -0.88 -15.22 9.48
N ASP A 218 -1.45 -15.95 10.43
CA ASP A 218 -0.71 -16.99 11.15
C ASP A 218 -0.55 -18.23 10.23
N PHE A 219 0.59 -18.32 9.53
CA PHE A 219 0.83 -19.39 8.55
C PHE A 219 1.39 -20.66 9.18
N ASN A 220 1.98 -20.56 10.38
CA ASN A 220 2.60 -21.69 11.07
C ASN A 220 1.74 -22.24 12.24
N GLY A 221 0.66 -21.56 12.62
CA GLY A 221 -0.26 -21.94 13.68
C GLY A 221 0.21 -21.62 15.10
N ASP A 222 1.17 -20.71 15.29
CA ASP A 222 1.72 -20.33 16.60
C ASP A 222 0.98 -19.17 17.29
N GLY A 223 -0.01 -18.60 16.61
CA GLY A 223 -0.83 -17.49 17.10
C GLY A 223 -0.20 -16.11 16.92
N TRP A 224 0.87 -15.99 16.12
CA TRP A 224 1.45 -14.72 15.72
C TRP A 224 1.30 -14.52 14.20
N PRO A 225 0.90 -13.33 13.74
CA PRO A 225 0.76 -13.10 12.31
C PRO A 225 2.15 -13.04 11.65
N ASP A 226 2.31 -13.88 10.63
CA ASP A 226 3.45 -13.96 9.73
C ASP A 226 3.19 -13.06 8.50
N LEU A 227 4.22 -12.85 7.66
CA LEU A 227 4.09 -12.13 6.38
C LEU A 227 4.42 -13.03 5.20
N PHE A 228 3.56 -13.07 4.20
CA PHE A 228 3.83 -13.69 2.90
C PHE A 228 3.94 -12.61 1.82
N LEU A 229 5.06 -12.59 1.11
CA LEU A 229 5.37 -11.63 0.07
C LEU A 229 5.34 -12.30 -1.29
N ALA A 230 4.46 -11.79 -2.17
CA ALA A 230 4.41 -12.17 -3.57
C ALA A 230 5.28 -11.22 -4.40
N ASN A 231 6.30 -11.74 -5.07
CA ASN A 231 7.32 -11.07 -5.85
C ASN A 231 7.11 -11.34 -7.33
N ASP A 232 7.18 -10.30 -8.17
CA ASP A 232 7.03 -10.45 -9.63
C ASP A 232 8.24 -11.18 -10.26
N TYR A 233 9.40 -11.04 -9.64
CA TYR A 233 10.66 -11.64 -10.09
C TYR A 233 11.34 -12.42 -8.97
N GLY A 234 11.57 -13.70 -9.24
CA GLY A 234 12.15 -14.66 -8.31
C GLY A 234 11.17 -15.24 -7.29
N PRO A 235 11.69 -15.87 -6.22
CA PRO A 235 10.84 -16.61 -5.28
C PRO A 235 10.03 -15.69 -4.37
N GLU A 236 8.89 -16.21 -3.95
CA GLU A 236 8.08 -15.66 -2.87
C GLU A 236 8.83 -15.74 -1.53
N GLU A 237 8.43 -14.90 -0.58
CA GLU A 237 9.09 -14.86 0.73
C GLU A 237 8.07 -15.02 1.85
N LEU A 238 8.22 -16.05 2.66
CA LEU A 238 7.46 -16.24 3.90
C LEU A 238 8.34 -15.85 5.09
N TYR A 239 7.92 -14.83 5.81
CA TYR A 239 8.55 -14.33 7.02
C TYR A 239 7.74 -14.79 8.24
N LEU A 240 8.33 -15.68 9.03
CA LEU A 240 7.73 -16.16 10.27
C LEU A 240 7.99 -15.18 11.42
N ASN A 241 6.96 -14.81 12.16
CA ASN A 241 7.04 -13.90 13.27
C ASN A 241 7.55 -14.62 14.53
N ASP A 242 8.71 -14.20 15.04
CA ASP A 242 9.32 -14.75 16.26
C ASP A 242 8.75 -14.10 17.52
N HIS A 243 7.43 -14.18 17.66
CA HIS A 243 6.66 -13.69 18.80
C HIS A 243 6.84 -12.19 19.06
N GLY A 244 6.69 -11.36 18.01
CA GLY A 244 6.81 -9.91 18.06
C GLY A 244 8.26 -9.39 18.12
N ARG A 245 9.26 -10.26 18.25
CA ARG A 245 10.67 -9.84 18.45
C ARG A 245 11.39 -9.50 17.15
N ARG A 246 11.06 -10.21 16.08
CA ARG A 246 11.61 -10.09 14.72
C ARG A 246 10.86 -11.02 13.78
N PHE A 247 11.11 -10.91 12.49
CA PHE A 247 10.70 -11.92 11.52
C PHE A 247 11.90 -12.75 11.05
N ILE A 248 11.64 -14.01 10.71
CA ILE A 248 12.62 -14.98 10.23
C ILE A 248 12.15 -15.47 8.87
N LEU A 249 12.94 -15.22 7.82
CA LEU A 249 12.67 -15.77 6.50
C LEU A 249 12.67 -17.30 6.55
N SER A 250 11.53 -17.91 6.27
CA SER A 250 11.37 -19.35 6.13
C SER A 250 12.01 -19.83 4.84
N ARG A 251 12.71 -20.95 4.92
CA ARG A 251 13.25 -21.68 3.75
C ARG A 251 12.44 -22.93 3.43
N VAL A 252 11.38 -23.20 4.20
CA VAL A 252 10.59 -24.42 4.05
C VAL A 252 9.51 -24.18 2.99
N GLY A 253 9.56 -24.94 1.89
CA GLY A 253 8.48 -24.99 0.89
C GLY A 253 8.74 -24.32 -0.47
N LEU A 254 9.92 -23.73 -0.72
CA LEU A 254 10.29 -23.13 -2.01
C LEU A 254 11.33 -23.93 -2.81
N GLU A 255 11.69 -25.13 -2.35
CA GLU A 255 12.61 -26.05 -3.04
C GLU A 255 11.86 -27.13 -3.87
N GLY A 256 10.62 -26.86 -4.27
CA GLY A 256 9.82 -27.77 -5.10
C GLY A 256 9.94 -27.45 -6.59
N ASP A 257 10.87 -28.15 -7.24
CA ASP A 257 10.98 -28.42 -8.69
C ASP A 257 11.32 -27.25 -9.64
N SER A 258 12.64 -27.07 -9.83
CA SER A 258 13.26 -26.62 -11.08
C SER A 258 13.12 -27.65 -12.21
#